data_AF-C5C375-F1
#
_entry.id   AF-C5C375-F1
#
_cell.length_a   1.000
_cell.length_b   1.000
_cell.length_c   1.000
_cell.angle_alpha   90.00
_cell.angle_beta   90.00
_cell.angle_gamma   90.00
#
_symmetry.space_group_name_H-M   'P 1'
#
loop_
_entity.id
_entity.type
_entity.pdbx_description
1 polymer ?
#
loop_
_entity_poly.entity_id
_entity_poly.type
_entity_poly.pdbx_seq_one_letter_code
_entity_poly.pdbx_strand_id
1 'polypeptide(L)'
;MTRGWSQASATFGVALRFFFRHYAAIAAFGALASAQRFLAVSGDERFAFAGGVGGEVFTAVVRLMFLAWLVRTLFRAERAMPWAQLGRRLSRFVAGNAPMLLASAAMLVGLTLVFKVVPELLAADLSPDAHATFLSWELAIKNVTVIPFVMVWVTTIAREALRASDHATDREREPASA
;
A
#
# COMPACT_ATOMS: atom_id res chain seq x y z
N MET A 1 -10.57 12.14 -19.75
CA MET A 1 -10.65 11.75 -18.31
C MET A 1 -11.08 10.29 -18.11
N THR A 2 -12.03 9.76 -18.88
CA THR A 2 -12.57 8.38 -18.73
C THR A 2 -11.51 7.26 -18.81
N ARG A 3 -10.51 7.37 -19.69
CA ARG A 3 -9.43 6.37 -19.80
C ARG A 3 -8.58 6.24 -18.53
N GLY A 4 -8.20 7.36 -17.91
CA GLY A 4 -7.39 7.36 -16.68
C GLY A 4 -8.13 6.72 -15.49
N TRP A 5 -9.42 7.01 -15.37
CA TRP A 5 -10.30 6.37 -14.38
C TRP A 5 -10.45 4.87 -14.62
N SER A 6 -10.66 4.45 -15.87
CA SER A 6 -10.75 3.02 -16.20
C SER A 6 -9.47 2.27 -15.84
N GLN A 7 -8.30 2.83 -16.17
CA GLN A 7 -7.00 2.26 -15.81
C GLN A 7 -6.83 2.19 -14.29
N ALA A 8 -7.05 3.29 -13.57
CA ALA A 8 -6.91 3.31 -12.11
C ALA A 8 -7.84 2.29 -11.42
N SER A 9 -9.09 2.18 -11.87
CA SER A 9 -10.06 1.19 -11.37
C SER A 9 -9.64 -0.24 -11.67
N ALA A 10 -9.08 -0.50 -12.86
CA ALA A 10 -8.56 -1.83 -13.21
C ALA A 10 -7.38 -2.22 -12.30
N THR A 11 -6.41 -1.31 -12.11
CA THR A 11 -5.27 -1.50 -11.21
C THR A 11 -5.72 -1.72 -9.78
N PHE A 12 -6.69 -0.93 -9.31
CA PHE A 12 -7.31 -1.10 -7.99
C PHE A 12 -7.96 -2.47 -7.84
N GLY A 13 -8.70 -2.93 -8.86
CA GLY A 13 -9.33 -4.26 -8.86
C GLY A 13 -8.31 -5.41 -8.82
N VAL A 14 -7.18 -5.26 -9.51
CA VAL A 14 -6.05 -6.22 -9.42
C VAL A 14 -5.46 -6.24 -8.01
N ALA A 15 -5.20 -5.07 -7.44
CA ALA A 15 -4.70 -4.93 -6.07
C ALA A 15 -5.66 -5.56 -5.05
N LEU A 16 -6.97 -5.31 -5.19
CA LEU A 16 -8.01 -5.85 -4.31
C LEU A 16 -8.10 -7.37 -4.39
N ARG A 17 -8.08 -7.93 -5.59
CA ARG A 17 -8.06 -9.38 -5.79
C ARG A 17 -6.81 -10.03 -5.19
N PHE A 18 -5.65 -9.39 -5.34
CA PHE A 18 -4.41 -9.85 -4.72
C PHE A 18 -4.51 -9.81 -3.20
N PHE A 19 -4.99 -8.69 -2.65
CA PHE A 19 -5.16 -8.48 -1.22
C PHE A 19 -6.01 -9.57 -0.58
N PHE A 20 -7.20 -9.84 -1.11
CA PHE A 20 -8.05 -10.89 -0.57
C PHE A 20 -7.46 -12.29 -0.74
N ARG A 21 -6.86 -12.59 -1.90
CA ARG A 21 -6.26 -13.92 -2.15
C ARG A 21 -5.06 -14.21 -1.23
N HIS A 22 -4.36 -13.19 -0.77
CA HIS A 22 -3.22 -13.34 0.12
C HIS A 22 -3.45 -12.74 1.52
N TYR A 23 -4.71 -12.56 1.92
CA TYR A 23 -5.06 -11.83 3.13
C TYR A 23 -4.45 -12.44 4.38
N ALA A 24 -4.34 -13.77 4.48
CA ALA A 24 -3.72 -14.42 5.64
C ALA A 24 -2.28 -13.95 5.90
N ALA A 25 -1.46 -13.86 4.85
CA ALA A 25 -0.08 -13.37 4.97
C ALA A 25 -0.06 -11.87 5.27
N ILE A 26 -0.91 -11.09 4.58
CA ILE A 26 -1.01 -9.64 4.76
C ILE A 26 -1.45 -9.29 6.20
N ALA A 27 -2.45 -10.00 6.72
CA ALA A 27 -2.97 -9.85 8.06
C ALA A 27 -1.92 -10.25 9.11
N ALA A 28 -1.08 -11.26 8.85
CA ALA A 28 0.02 -11.62 9.74
C ALA A 28 1.04 -10.46 9.90
N PHE A 29 1.47 -9.85 8.79
CA PHE A 29 2.34 -8.66 8.84
C PHE A 29 1.66 -7.47 9.51
N GLY A 30 0.38 -7.22 9.19
CA GLY A 30 -0.40 -6.16 9.80
C GLY A 30 -0.58 -6.36 11.30
N ALA A 31 -0.82 -7.60 11.74
CA ALA A 31 -1.00 -7.95 13.15
C ALA A 31 0.27 -7.70 13.97
N LEU A 32 1.46 -7.96 13.40
CA LEU A 32 2.73 -7.63 14.06
C LEU A 32 2.86 -6.11 14.30
N ALA A 33 2.58 -5.31 13.28
CA ALA A 33 2.59 -3.85 13.41
C ALA A 33 1.51 -3.34 14.39
N SER A 34 0.31 -3.92 14.35
CA SER A 34 -0.77 -3.63 15.31
C SER A 34 -0.37 -3.98 16.74
N ALA A 35 0.26 -5.14 16.97
CA ALA A 35 0.69 -5.56 18.29
C ALA A 35 1.71 -4.59 18.89
N GLN A 36 2.69 -4.13 18.10
CA GLN A 36 3.61 -3.09 18.54
C GLN A 36 2.87 -1.80 18.90
N ARG A 37 1.95 -1.34 18.04
CA ARG A 37 1.18 -0.11 18.26
C ARG A 37 0.29 -0.21 19.51
N PHE A 38 -0.29 -1.38 19.75
CA PHE A 38 -1.09 -1.66 20.93
C PHE A 38 -0.22 -1.60 22.18
N LEU A 39 0.90 -2.35 22.22
CA LEU A 39 1.85 -2.33 23.34
C LEU A 39 2.42 -0.93 23.64
N ALA A 40 2.61 -0.11 22.60
CA ALA A 40 3.06 1.27 22.75
C ALA A 40 2.03 2.19 23.42
N VAL A 41 0.74 1.91 23.27
CA VAL A 41 -0.36 2.77 23.75
C VAL A 41 -0.96 2.25 25.05
N SER A 42 -1.06 0.93 25.22
CA SER A 42 -1.72 0.29 26.37
C SER A 42 -0.77 -0.45 27.32
N GLY A 43 0.53 -0.51 27.02
CA GLY A 43 1.51 -1.19 27.86
C GLY A 43 1.90 -0.39 29.10
N ASP A 44 2.12 -1.10 30.21
CA ASP A 44 2.80 -0.57 31.41
C ASP A 44 4.20 -0.01 31.09
N GLU A 45 4.83 0.70 32.05
CA GLU A 45 6.22 1.22 31.91
C GLU A 45 7.24 0.17 31.42
N ARG A 46 6.99 -1.11 31.69
CA ARG A 46 7.77 -2.26 31.21
C ARG A 46 7.84 -2.35 29.67
N PHE A 47 6.89 -1.73 28.97
CA PHE A 47 6.80 -1.67 27.50
C PHE A 47 7.06 -0.28 26.94
N ALA A 48 7.59 0.66 27.73
CA ALA A 48 7.92 2.01 27.25
C ALA A 48 8.85 1.99 26.01
N PHE A 49 9.69 0.97 25.87
CA PHE A 49 10.54 0.76 24.69
C PHE A 49 9.74 0.56 23.39
N ALA A 50 8.50 0.05 23.49
CA ALA A 50 7.61 -0.15 22.35
C ALA A 50 7.03 1.17 21.85
N GLY A 51 6.88 2.19 22.70
CA GLY A 51 6.50 3.55 22.27
C GLY A 51 7.67 4.40 21.77
N GLY A 52 8.91 4.02 22.13
CA GLY A 52 10.13 4.71 21.71
C GLY A 52 10.73 4.20 20.39
N VAL A 53 11.99 4.58 20.15
CA VAL A 53 12.76 4.26 18.93
C VAL A 53 12.74 2.75 18.61
N GLY A 54 12.77 1.87 19.62
CA GLY A 54 12.73 0.43 19.42
C GLY A 54 11.46 -0.05 18.70
N GLY A 55 10.29 0.45 19.11
CA GLY A 55 9.02 0.12 18.45
C GLY A 55 8.90 0.69 17.05
N GLU A 56 9.45 1.89 16.81
CA GLU A 56 9.50 2.47 15.46
C GLU A 56 10.37 1.65 14.52
N VAL A 57 11.56 1.23 14.98
CA VAL A 57 12.47 0.35 14.22
C VAL A 57 11.81 -0.98 13.93
N PHE A 58 11.14 -1.60 14.92
CA PHE A 58 10.40 -2.84 14.71
C PHE A 58 9.33 -2.70 13.62
N THR A 59 8.48 -1.67 13.71
CA THR A 59 7.43 -1.43 12.72
C THR A 59 8.00 -1.13 11.34
N ALA A 60 9.12 -0.40 11.25
CA ALA A 60 9.82 -0.18 9.98
C ALA A 60 10.32 -1.51 9.38
N VAL A 61 10.95 -2.37 10.18
CA VAL A 61 11.43 -3.69 9.75
C VAL A 61 10.29 -4.56 9.27
N VAL A 62 9.18 -4.66 10.01
CA VAL A 62 7.99 -5.42 9.60
C VAL A 62 7.45 -4.92 8.27
N ARG A 63 7.37 -3.59 8.08
CA ARG A 63 6.92 -3.00 6.81
C ARG A 63 7.88 -3.28 5.66
N LEU A 64 9.20 -3.23 5.89
CA LEU A 64 10.19 -3.56 4.87
C LEU A 64 10.13 -5.04 4.49
N MET A 65 9.96 -5.94 5.46
CA MET A 65 9.76 -7.36 5.20
C MET A 65 8.47 -7.61 4.41
N PHE A 66 7.38 -6.93 4.78
CA PHE A 66 6.13 -7.02 4.04
C PHE A 66 6.28 -6.51 2.60
N LEU A 67 6.95 -5.38 2.40
CA LEU A 67 7.25 -4.85 1.08
C LEU A 67 8.12 -5.81 0.26
N ALA A 68 9.15 -6.39 0.85
CA ALA A 68 10.00 -7.39 0.20
C ALA A 68 9.19 -8.63 -0.21
N TRP A 69 8.28 -9.09 0.66
CA TRP A 69 7.35 -10.19 0.34
C TRP A 69 6.39 -9.81 -0.80
N LEU A 70 5.82 -8.61 -0.79
CA LEU A 70 4.96 -8.10 -1.86
C LEU A 70 5.70 -8.08 -3.19
N VAL A 71 6.89 -7.48 -3.22
CA VAL A 71 7.75 -7.43 -4.40
C VAL A 71 8.04 -8.84 -4.90
N ARG A 72 8.47 -9.74 -4.03
CA ARG A 72 8.77 -11.12 -4.43
C ARG A 72 7.56 -11.85 -4.98
N THR A 73 6.36 -11.60 -4.44
CA THR A 73 5.13 -12.31 -4.82
C THR A 73 4.49 -11.74 -6.08
N LEU A 74 4.38 -10.41 -6.19
CA LEU A 74 3.78 -9.73 -7.35
C LEU A 74 4.65 -9.85 -8.61
N PHE A 75 5.97 -9.82 -8.45
CA PHE A 75 6.92 -9.84 -9.56
C PHE A 75 7.46 -11.24 -9.86
N ARG A 76 6.98 -12.29 -9.18
CA ARG A 76 7.47 -13.67 -9.35
C ARG A 76 7.47 -14.18 -10.79
N ALA A 77 6.50 -13.72 -11.59
CA ALA A 77 6.34 -14.12 -13.00
C ALA A 77 7.19 -13.28 -13.98
N GLU A 78 7.87 -12.24 -13.51
CA GLU A 78 8.67 -11.35 -14.35
C GLU A 78 10.13 -11.80 -14.29
N ARG A 79 10.69 -12.23 -15.43
CA ARG A 79 12.09 -12.65 -15.53
C ARG A 79 13.00 -11.48 -15.14
N ALA A 80 13.91 -11.72 -14.19
CA ALA A 80 15.01 -10.85 -13.76
C ALA A 80 14.75 -9.35 -13.96
N MET A 81 13.96 -8.76 -13.05
CA MET A 81 13.70 -7.33 -13.05
C MET A 81 15.02 -6.54 -12.99
N PRO A 82 15.36 -5.72 -14.01
CA PRO A 82 16.57 -4.92 -13.98
C PRO A 82 16.35 -3.72 -13.06
N TRP A 83 16.56 -3.92 -11.76
CA TRP A 83 16.40 -2.92 -10.69
C TRP A 83 17.14 -1.60 -10.99
N ALA A 84 18.29 -1.68 -11.68
CA ALA A 84 19.06 -0.52 -12.12
C ALA A 84 18.30 0.44 -13.05
N GLN A 85 17.23 -0.02 -13.71
CA GLN A 85 16.41 0.80 -14.62
C GLN A 85 15.07 1.22 -14.03
N LEU A 86 14.75 0.76 -12.81
CA LEU A 86 13.47 0.99 -12.16
C LEU A 86 13.13 2.48 -12.09
N GLY A 87 14.07 3.32 -11.64
CA GLY A 87 13.84 4.77 -11.50
C GLY A 87 13.49 5.45 -12.83
N ARG A 88 14.23 5.14 -13.91
CA ARG A 88 13.95 5.71 -15.24
C ARG A 88 12.62 5.25 -15.82
N ARG A 89 12.25 3.99 -15.60
CA ARG A 89 10.98 3.42 -16.05
C ARG A 89 9.81 4.02 -15.30
N LEU A 90 9.94 4.18 -13.98
CA LEU A 90 8.92 4.79 -13.15
C LEU A 90 8.73 6.27 -13.52
N SER A 91 9.81 7.03 -13.73
CA SER A 91 9.74 8.43 -14.16
C SER A 91 9.04 8.59 -15.51
N ARG A 92 9.38 7.77 -16.52
CA ARG A 92 8.68 7.77 -17.81
C ARG A 92 7.21 7.40 -17.68
N PHE A 93 6.89 6.41 -16.85
CA PHE A 93 5.51 6.02 -16.60
C PHE A 93 4.71 7.16 -15.97
N VAL A 94 5.27 7.86 -14.98
CA VAL A 94 4.63 8.99 -14.32
C VAL A 94 4.34 10.11 -15.31
N ALA A 95 5.30 10.45 -16.18
CA ALA A 95 5.12 11.46 -17.20
C ALA A 95 4.03 11.08 -18.22
N GLY A 96 3.94 9.79 -18.61
CA GLY A 96 2.98 9.31 -19.60
C GLY A 96 1.58 8.96 -19.07
N ASN A 97 1.40 8.79 -17.75
CA ASN A 97 0.17 8.27 -17.15
C ASN A 97 -0.42 9.21 -16.08
N ALA A 98 -0.16 10.51 -16.17
CA ALA A 98 -0.69 11.50 -15.23
C ALA A 98 -2.21 11.38 -14.97
N PRO A 99 -3.08 11.13 -15.98
CA PRO A 99 -4.52 10.95 -15.73
C PRO A 99 -4.86 9.76 -14.84
N MET A 100 -4.15 8.64 -14.99
CA MET A 100 -4.34 7.45 -14.14
C MET A 100 -3.85 7.70 -12.71
N LEU A 101 -2.69 8.36 -12.58
CA LEU A 101 -2.13 8.69 -11.27
C LEU A 101 -2.99 9.69 -10.52
N LEU A 102 -3.56 10.68 -11.20
CA LEU A 102 -4.52 11.62 -10.61
C LEU A 102 -5.81 10.91 -10.18
N ALA A 103 -6.34 10.00 -11.00
CA ALA A 103 -7.50 9.19 -10.62
C ALA A 103 -7.19 8.29 -9.41
N SER A 104 -6.01 7.68 -9.36
CA SER A 104 -5.56 6.88 -8.21
C SER A 104 -5.38 7.74 -6.95
N ALA A 105 -4.84 8.95 -7.09
CA ALA A 105 -4.74 9.91 -5.98
C ALA A 105 -6.13 10.32 -5.48
N ALA A 106 -7.09 10.58 -6.38
CA ALA A 106 -8.47 10.88 -6.01
C ALA A 106 -9.14 9.72 -5.27
N MET A 107 -8.92 8.48 -5.72
CA MET A 107 -9.38 7.28 -5.03
C MET A 107 -8.74 7.13 -3.65
N LEU A 108 -7.45 7.46 -3.49
CA LEU A 108 -6.77 7.45 -2.19
C LEU A 108 -7.33 8.52 -1.24
N VAL A 109 -7.66 9.71 -1.76
CA VAL A 109 -8.38 10.74 -1.00
C VAL A 109 -9.74 10.20 -0.55
N GLY A 110 -10.51 9.58 -1.44
CA GLY A 110 -11.78 8.95 -1.10
C GLY A 110 -11.64 7.87 0.00
N LEU A 111 -10.63 7.01 -0.13
CA LEU A 111 -10.31 6.00 0.90
C LEU A 111 -9.98 6.66 2.24
N THR A 112 -9.23 7.75 2.22
CA THR A 112 -8.88 8.51 3.44
C THR A 112 -10.13 9.11 4.07
N LEU A 113 -11.04 9.69 3.28
CA LEU A 113 -12.30 10.23 3.81
C LEU A 113 -13.13 9.13 4.49
N VAL A 114 -13.27 7.97 3.84
CA VAL A 114 -14.07 6.86 4.37
C VAL A 114 -13.44 6.24 5.62
N PHE A 115 -12.12 6.01 5.62
CA PHE A 115 -11.47 5.27 6.69
C PHE A 115 -10.88 6.16 7.79
N LYS A 116 -10.83 7.47 7.63
CA LYS A 116 -10.34 8.40 8.65
C LYS A 116 -11.43 9.38 9.08
N VAL A 117 -11.93 10.18 8.14
CA VAL A 117 -12.84 11.28 8.47
C VAL A 117 -14.18 10.77 8.99
N VAL A 118 -14.78 9.77 8.33
CA VAL A 118 -16.07 9.22 8.79
C VAL A 118 -15.97 8.60 10.20
N PRO A 119 -14.99 7.72 10.52
CA PRO A 119 -14.77 7.25 11.89
C PRO A 119 -14.57 8.37 12.91
N GLU A 120 -13.74 9.37 12.62
CA GLU A 120 -13.49 10.51 13.51
C GLU A 120 -14.79 11.29 13.79
N LEU A 121 -15.63 11.50 12.78
CA LEU A 121 -16.93 12.17 12.94
C LEU A 121 -17.92 11.35 13.78
N LEU A 122 -17.94 10.02 13.60
CA LEU A 122 -18.79 9.14 14.40
C LEU A 122 -18.34 9.05 15.86
N ALA A 123 -17.06 9.28 16.13
CA ALA A 123 -16.48 9.26 17.45
C ALA A 123 -16.58 10.61 18.20
N ALA A 124 -16.98 11.69 17.52
CA ALA A 124 -16.92 13.05 18.05
C ALA A 124 -17.73 13.24 19.35
N ASP A 125 -18.84 12.53 19.50
CA ASP A 125 -19.73 12.64 20.66
C ASP A 125 -19.51 11.55 21.73
N LEU A 126 -18.44 10.74 21.59
CA LEU A 126 -18.13 9.68 22.55
C LEU A 126 -17.54 10.26 23.85
N SER A 127 -17.81 9.60 24.96
CA SER A 127 -17.10 9.88 26.22
C SER A 127 -15.60 9.64 26.07
N PRO A 128 -14.73 10.28 26.89
CA PRO A 128 -13.28 10.13 26.77
C PRO A 128 -12.79 8.67 26.76
N ASP A 129 -13.36 7.81 27.60
CA ASP A 129 -13.00 6.39 27.69
C ASP A 129 -13.47 5.59 26.45
N ALA A 130 -14.68 5.88 25.96
CA ALA A 130 -15.21 5.28 24.75
C ALA A 130 -14.42 5.73 23.51
N HIS A 131 -13.99 6.99 23.48
CA HIS A 131 -13.17 7.57 22.42
C HIS A 131 -11.78 6.92 22.38
N ALA A 132 -11.12 6.73 23.53
CA ALA A 132 -9.83 6.02 23.60
C ALA A 132 -9.93 4.57 23.09
N THR A 133 -11.00 3.87 23.47
CA THR A 133 -11.29 2.51 23.01
C THR A 133 -11.54 2.48 21.51
N PHE A 134 -12.33 3.42 20.99
CA PHE A 134 -12.62 3.55 19.56
C PHE A 134 -11.34 3.78 18.74
N LEU A 135 -10.50 4.74 19.14
CA LEU A 135 -9.23 5.02 18.46
C LEU A 135 -8.29 3.81 18.45
N SER A 136 -8.27 3.04 19.54
CA SER A 136 -7.45 1.82 19.65
C SER A 136 -7.88 0.77 18.63
N TRP A 137 -9.18 0.54 18.50
CA TRP A 137 -9.74 -0.37 17.48
C TRP A 137 -9.55 0.14 16.06
N GLU A 138 -9.76 1.43 15.84
CA GLU A 138 -9.57 2.07 14.55
C GLU A 138 -8.13 1.89 14.05
N LEU A 139 -7.14 2.14 14.93
CA LEU A 139 -5.73 1.91 14.63
C LEU A 139 -5.43 0.44 14.33
N ALA A 140 -5.98 -0.48 15.12
CA ALA A 140 -5.79 -1.91 14.91
C ALA A 140 -6.35 -2.37 13.55
N ILE A 141 -7.56 -1.93 13.21
CA ILE A 141 -8.22 -2.25 11.93
C ILE A 141 -7.43 -1.67 10.76
N LYS A 142 -7.01 -0.40 10.83
CA LYS A 142 -6.23 0.25 9.77
C LYS A 142 -4.91 -0.44 9.48
N ASN A 143 -4.22 -0.90 10.53
CA ASN A 143 -2.93 -1.57 10.43
C ASN A 143 -3.02 -2.97 9.79
N VAL A 144 -4.19 -3.64 9.84
CA VAL A 144 -4.41 -4.95 9.19
C VAL A 144 -5.15 -4.86 7.85
N THR A 145 -5.83 -3.75 7.57
CA THR A 145 -6.64 -3.57 6.37
C THR A 145 -6.08 -2.48 5.44
N VAL A 146 -6.26 -1.21 5.81
CA VAL A 146 -6.03 -0.05 4.94
C VAL A 146 -4.56 0.12 4.58
N ILE A 147 -3.66 0.11 5.56
CA ILE A 147 -2.23 0.35 5.30
C ILE A 147 -1.64 -0.77 4.42
N PRO A 148 -1.84 -2.06 4.72
CA PRO A 148 -1.33 -3.11 3.87
C PRO A 148 -1.96 -3.11 2.48
N PHE A 149 -3.26 -2.76 2.37
CA PHE A 149 -3.92 -2.62 1.08
C PHE A 149 -3.30 -1.51 0.22
N VAL A 150 -3.04 -0.34 0.79
CA VAL A 150 -2.37 0.76 0.08
C VAL A 150 -0.98 0.33 -0.41
N MET A 151 -0.22 -0.39 0.41
CA MET A 151 1.08 -0.94 -0.01
C MET A 151 0.94 -1.92 -1.18
N VAL A 152 -0.04 -2.83 -1.15
CA VAL A 152 -0.35 -3.73 -2.27
C VAL A 152 -0.69 -2.93 -3.53
N TRP A 153 -1.53 -1.91 -3.40
CA TRP A 153 -2.01 -1.12 -4.52
C TRP A 153 -0.89 -0.30 -5.18
N VAL A 154 -0.08 0.40 -4.39
CA VAL A 154 1.10 1.14 -4.90
C VAL A 154 2.10 0.18 -5.56
N THR A 155 2.33 -1.00 -4.97
CA THR A 155 3.23 -2.00 -5.56
C THR A 155 2.67 -2.54 -6.90
N THR A 156 1.35 -2.65 -7.01
CA THR A 156 0.67 -3.04 -8.26
C THR A 156 0.82 -1.96 -9.34
N ILE A 157 0.68 -0.67 -8.99
CA ILE A 157 0.94 0.45 -9.91
C ILE A 157 2.40 0.42 -10.39
N ALA A 158 3.35 0.21 -9.47
CA ALA A 158 4.77 0.10 -9.82
C ALA A 158 5.03 -1.06 -10.79
N ARG A 159 4.36 -2.19 -10.60
CA ARG A 159 4.43 -3.34 -11.51
C ARG A 159 3.90 -3.02 -12.91
N GLU A 160 2.80 -2.30 -13.01
CA GLU A 160 2.27 -1.86 -14.30
C GLU A 160 3.22 -0.91 -15.02
N ALA A 161 3.86 0.01 -14.28
CA ALA A 161 4.88 0.89 -14.83
C ALA A 161 6.06 0.14 -15.47
N LEU A 162 6.44 -0.98 -14.86
CA LEU A 162 7.55 -1.80 -15.33
C LEU A 162 7.18 -2.57 -16.60
N ARG A 163 5.98 -3.16 -16.63
CA ARG A 163 5.45 -3.88 -17.80
C ARG A 163 5.23 -2.97 -19.00
N ALA A 164 4.69 -1.77 -18.79
CA ALA A 164 4.48 -0.80 -19.85
C ALA A 164 5.80 -0.40 -20.54
N SER A 165 6.91 -0.40 -19.80
CA SER A 165 8.24 -0.07 -20.32
C SER A 165 8.85 -1.18 -21.18
N ASP A 166 8.58 -2.45 -20.87
CA ASP A 166 9.06 -3.59 -21.67
C ASP A 166 8.40 -3.60 -23.05
N HIS A 167 7.08 -3.41 -23.12
CA HIS A 167 6.35 -3.35 -24.40
C HIS A 167 6.71 -2.17 -25.32
N ALA A 168 7.25 -1.09 -24.77
CA ALA A 168 7.78 0.02 -25.57
C ALA A 168 9.15 -0.32 -26.16
N THR A 169 9.99 -1.00 -25.37
CA THR A 169 11.35 -1.40 -25.76
C THR A 169 11.33 -2.49 -26.84
N ASP A 170 10.37 -3.43 -26.77
CA ASP A 170 10.22 -4.48 -27.77
C ASP A 170 9.75 -3.92 -29.12
N ARG A 171 8.87 -2.90 -29.13
CA ARG A 171 8.41 -2.22 -30.35
C ARG A 171 9.49 -1.40 -31.06
N GLU A 172 10.41 -0.81 -30.31
CA GLU A 172 11.56 -0.10 -30.90
C GLU A 172 12.61 -1.05 -31.49
N ARG A 173 12.65 -2.31 -31.03
CA ARG A 173 13.59 -3.35 -31.48
C ARG A 173 13.10 -4.16 -32.68
N GLU A 174 11.89 -3.90 -33.15
CA GLU A 174 11.35 -4.47 -34.39
C GLU A 174 11.61 -3.45 -35.52
N PRO A 175 12.83 -3.42 -36.12
CA PRO A 175 13.08 -2.53 -37.24
C PRO A 175 12.17 -2.92 -38.39
N ALA A 176 11.75 -1.90 -39.16
CA ALA A 176 11.03 -2.02 -40.40
C ALA A 176 11.71 -3.03 -41.35
N SER A 177 11.32 -4.29 -41.26
CA SER A 177 11.44 -5.25 -42.35
C SER A 177 10.20 -5.08 -43.23
N ALA A 178 10.19 -4.00 -44.01
CA ALA A 178 9.29 -3.77 -45.12
C ALA A 178 10.08 -3.08 -46.24
#